data_AF-A0A7U9S608-F1
#
_entry.id   AF-A0A7U9S608-F1
#
_cell.length_a   1.000
_cell.length_b   1.000
_cell.length_c   1.000
_cell.angle_alpha   90.00
_cell.angle_beta   90.00
_cell.angle_gamma   90.00
#
_symmetry.space_group_name_H-M   'P 1'
#
loop_
_entity.id
_entity.type
_entity.pdbx_description
1 polymer ?
#
loop_
_entity_poly.entity_id
_entity_poly.type
_entity_poly.pdbx_seq_one_letter_code
_entity_poly.pdbx_strand_id
1 'polypeptide(L)'
;MKAKKDMASGDIFTIPLFLPSYQEWTKMEQLIDYKRYQFREDDIYTFGRLIELQTGNMNLIEIFSYVGKIPETPEAIIYSGRFFEPVMMAGAFSKGHWQIFLKPGGRSSE
;
A
#
# COMPACT_ATOMS: atom_id res chain seq x y z
N MET A 1 10.86 -12.85 -14.06
CA MET A 1 10.12 -12.44 -12.84
C MET A 1 11.07 -11.61 -11.98
N LYS A 2 10.95 -10.27 -12.00
CA LYS A 2 11.74 -9.40 -11.10
C LYS A 2 11.17 -9.54 -9.68
N ALA A 3 12.07 -9.70 -8.72
CA ALA A 3 11.83 -10.14 -7.35
C ALA A 3 10.54 -9.58 -6.72
N LYS A 4 9.74 -10.47 -6.10
CA LYS A 4 8.90 -10.08 -4.96
C LYS A 4 9.88 -9.43 -3.98
N LYS A 5 9.87 -8.09 -3.84
CA LYS A 5 10.56 -7.40 -2.76
C LYS A 5 10.07 -8.08 -1.49
N ASP A 6 10.95 -8.74 -0.73
CA ASP A 6 10.55 -9.64 0.36
C ASP A 6 9.59 -8.94 1.31
N MET A 7 8.32 -9.34 1.23
CA MET A 7 7.25 -8.86 2.08
C MET A 7 7.33 -9.62 3.38
N ALA A 8 7.28 -8.91 4.50
CA ALA A 8 7.34 -9.49 5.82
C ALA A 8 6.12 -9.09 6.64
N SER A 9 5.77 -9.94 7.60
CA SER A 9 4.84 -9.54 8.66
C SER A 9 5.35 -8.27 9.33
N GLY A 10 4.46 -7.29 9.50
CA GLY A 10 4.77 -5.97 10.03
C GLY A 10 4.99 -4.89 8.98
N ASP A 11 5.18 -5.24 7.70
CA ASP A 11 5.34 -4.25 6.63
C ASP A 11 4.11 -3.34 6.51
N ILE A 12 4.33 -2.02 6.44
CA ILE A 12 3.27 -1.04 6.19
C ILE A 12 3.24 -0.72 4.69
N PHE A 13 2.04 -0.75 4.14
CA PHE A 13 1.77 -0.43 2.75
C PHE A 13 0.80 0.74 2.60
N THR A 14 0.87 1.40 1.45
CA THR A 14 -0.03 2.48 1.04
C THR A 14 -1.12 1.95 0.11
N ILE A 15 -2.31 2.55 0.23
CA ILE A 15 -3.42 2.41 -0.72
C ILE A 15 -3.78 3.84 -1.20
N PRO A 16 -3.60 4.17 -2.48
CA PRO A 16 -4.01 5.46 -3.02
C PRO A 16 -5.54 5.61 -2.98
N LEU A 17 -6.05 6.71 -2.40
CA LEU A 17 -7.49 6.98 -2.35
C LEU A 17 -8.01 7.64 -3.62
N PHE A 18 -7.21 8.56 -4.17
CA PHE A 18 -7.51 9.24 -5.42
C PHE A 18 -6.48 8.81 -6.43
N LEU A 19 -6.90 7.91 -7.29
CA LEU A 19 -6.28 7.79 -8.60
C LEU A 19 -6.61 9.09 -9.36
N PRO A 20 -5.67 9.72 -10.10
CA PRO A 20 -6.03 10.87 -10.92
C PRO A 20 -7.28 10.56 -11.74
N SER A 21 -8.13 11.57 -11.95
CA SER A 21 -9.53 11.32 -12.29
C SER A 21 -9.66 10.40 -13.52
N TYR A 22 -10.55 9.42 -13.42
CA TYR A 22 -10.88 8.45 -14.48
C TYR A 22 -11.09 9.10 -15.87
N GLN A 23 -11.43 10.39 -15.93
CA GLN A 23 -11.65 11.18 -17.15
C GLN A 23 -10.37 11.74 -17.80
N GLU A 24 -9.30 12.00 -17.05
CA GLU A 24 -7.97 12.25 -17.65
C GLU A 24 -7.29 10.94 -18.06
N TRP A 25 -7.75 9.83 -17.50
CA TRP A 25 -7.15 8.49 -17.62
C TRP A 25 -7.57 7.71 -18.86
N THR A 26 -8.82 7.87 -19.32
CA THR A 26 -9.31 7.26 -20.56
C THR A 26 -8.72 7.89 -21.82
N LYS A 27 -7.99 9.01 -21.70
CA LYS A 27 -7.27 9.66 -22.81
C LYS A 27 -5.91 9.04 -23.10
N MET A 28 -5.39 8.19 -22.22
CA MET A 28 -4.13 7.47 -22.44
C MET A 28 -4.46 6.04 -22.91
N GLU A 29 -4.26 5.77 -24.21
CA GLU A 29 -4.56 4.47 -24.87
C GLU A 29 -3.76 3.26 -24.31
N GLN A 30 -2.93 3.45 -23.29
CA GLN A 30 -2.10 2.42 -22.71
C GLN A 30 -2.64 2.03 -21.33
N LEU A 31 -3.02 0.75 -21.18
CA LEU A 31 -3.24 0.11 -19.89
C LEU A 31 -2.17 0.57 -18.89
N ILE A 32 -2.58 1.32 -17.86
CA ILE A 32 -1.66 1.85 -16.86
C ILE A 32 -0.97 0.68 -16.15
N ASP A 33 0.34 0.61 -16.29
CA ASP A 33 1.19 -0.24 -15.46
C ASP A 33 1.38 0.49 -14.12
N TYR A 34 0.55 0.17 -13.12
CA TYR A 34 0.62 0.75 -11.77
C TYR A 34 1.98 0.55 -11.09
N LYS A 35 2.80 -0.39 -11.58
CA LYS A 35 4.20 -0.54 -11.13
C LYS A 35 5.09 0.62 -11.59
N ARG A 36 4.66 1.39 -12.59
CA ARG A 36 5.36 2.55 -13.16
C ARG A 36 4.80 3.89 -12.69
N TYR A 37 3.62 3.88 -12.04
CA TYR A 37 3.07 5.09 -11.47
C TYR A 37 3.93 5.53 -10.28
N GLN A 38 4.45 6.76 -10.34
CA GLN A 38 5.22 7.35 -9.25
C GLN A 38 4.25 7.97 -8.25
N PHE A 39 4.05 7.26 -7.14
CA PHE A 39 3.28 7.73 -6.00
C PHE A 39 3.99 8.93 -5.35
N ARG A 40 3.32 10.08 -5.32
CA ARG A 40 3.90 11.31 -4.76
C ARG A 40 3.73 11.29 -3.24
N GLU A 41 4.71 11.78 -2.50
CA GLU A 41 4.63 11.87 -1.03
C GLU A 41 3.48 12.78 -0.57
N ASP A 42 3.17 13.79 -1.39
CA ASP A 42 2.11 14.77 -1.14
C ASP A 42 0.68 14.28 -1.48
N ASP A 43 0.53 13.12 -2.12
CA ASP A 43 -0.79 12.56 -2.41
C ASP A 43 -1.46 12.04 -1.13
N ILE A 44 -2.79 11.85 -1.19
CA ILE A 44 -3.56 11.33 -0.06
C ILE A 44 -3.74 9.81 -0.18
N TYR A 45 -3.33 9.12 0.88
CA TYR A 45 -3.36 7.66 1.01
C TYR A 45 -4.18 7.24 2.22
N THR A 46 -4.59 5.98 2.20
CA THR A 46 -4.81 5.19 3.42
C THR A 46 -3.70 4.15 3.54
N PHE A 47 -3.54 3.60 4.73
CA PHE A 47 -2.38 2.78 5.08
C PHE A 47 -2.85 1.49 5.72
N GLY A 48 -2.13 0.41 5.46
CA GLY A 48 -2.37 -0.87 6.10
C GLY A 48 -1.08 -1.55 6.51
N ARG A 49 -1.20 -2.59 7.32
CA ARG A 49 -0.09 -3.46 7.73
C ARG A 49 -0.35 -4.88 7.31
N LEU A 50 0.68 -5.51 6.76
CA LEU A 50 0.67 -6.95 6.50
C LEU A 50 0.85 -7.68 7.83
N ILE A 51 -0.16 -8.44 8.24
CA ILE A 51 -0.08 -9.25 9.47
C ILE A 51 0.51 -10.61 9.15
N GLU A 52 0.04 -11.28 8.10
CA GLU A 52 0.49 -12.63 7.76
C GLU A 52 0.36 -12.91 6.25
N LEU A 53 1.35 -13.64 5.71
CA LEU A 53 1.33 -14.19 4.36
C LEU A 53 0.80 -15.62 4.42
N GLN A 54 -0.33 -15.88 3.75
CA GLN A 54 -0.87 -17.22 3.58
C GLN A 54 -0.55 -17.76 2.18
N THR A 55 -0.71 -19.07 2.00
CA THR A 55 -0.57 -19.70 0.67
C THR A 55 -1.61 -19.15 -0.32
N GLY A 56 -1.29 -19.17 -1.62
CA GLY A 56 -2.24 -18.76 -2.67
C GLY A 56 -2.49 -17.25 -2.81
N ASN A 57 -1.54 -16.39 -2.40
CA ASN A 57 -1.67 -14.92 -2.43
C ASN A 57 -2.80 -14.36 -1.55
N MET A 58 -3.27 -15.12 -0.56
CA MET A 58 -4.08 -14.58 0.51
C MET A 58 -3.17 -13.94 1.57
N ASN A 59 -3.57 -12.77 2.06
CA ASN A 59 -2.82 -12.04 3.07
C ASN A 59 -3.79 -11.61 4.17
N LEU A 60 -3.41 -11.83 5.42
CA LEU A 60 -4.10 -11.22 6.55
C LEU A 60 -3.56 -9.79 6.69
N ILE A 61 -4.43 -8.81 6.62
CA ILE A 61 -4.08 -7.40 6.68
C ILE A 61 -4.95 -6.66 7.70
N GLU A 62 -4.47 -5.52 8.14
CA GLU A 62 -5.30 -4.49 8.77
C GLU A 62 -5.12 -3.16 8.05
N ILE A 63 -6.15 -2.32 8.12
CA ILE A 63 -6.15 -0.97 7.58
C ILE A 63 -6.29 0.00 8.76
N PHE A 64 -5.47 1.04 8.77
CA PHE A 64 -5.46 2.06 9.80
C PHE A 64 -6.46 3.18 9.50
N SER A 65 -6.91 3.87 10.54
CA SER A 65 -7.84 5.01 10.41
C SER A 65 -7.17 6.27 9.87
N TYR A 66 -5.84 6.31 9.82
CA TYR A 66 -5.09 7.43 9.26
C TYR A 66 -5.34 7.54 7.75
N VAL A 67 -5.79 8.73 7.34
CA VAL A 67 -5.95 9.15 5.96
C VAL A 67 -5.19 10.46 5.77
N GLY A 68 -4.23 10.47 4.85
CA GLY A 68 -3.40 11.64 4.65
C GLY A 68 -2.18 11.36 3.78
N LYS A 69 -1.27 12.33 3.78
CA LYS A 69 0.06 12.19 3.19
C LYS A 69 0.88 11.15 3.93
N ILE A 70 1.92 10.64 3.27
CA ILE A 70 2.90 9.76 3.91
C ILE A 70 3.56 10.54 5.07
N PRO A 71 3.39 10.10 6.33
CA PRO A 71 3.99 10.78 7.47
C PRO A 71 5.48 10.47 7.57
N GLU A 72 6.23 11.37 8.21
CA GLU A 72 7.67 11.18 8.45
C GLU A 72 7.98 9.94 9.30
N THR A 73 7.02 9.52 10.12
CA THR A 73 7.18 8.42 11.07
C THR A 73 5.95 7.49 11.06
N PRO A 74 6.13 6.16 11.21
CA PRO A 74 5.02 5.19 11.22
C PRO A 74 4.05 5.37 12.40
N GLU A 75 4.48 6.03 13.47
CA GLU A 75 3.72 6.20 14.72
C GLU A 75 2.38 6.88 14.46
N ALA A 76 2.34 7.88 13.56
CA ALA A 76 1.10 8.55 13.18
C ALA A 76 0.06 7.58 12.59
N ILE A 77 0.53 6.61 11.80
CA ILE A 77 -0.31 5.56 11.21
C ILE A 77 -0.77 4.59 12.30
N ILE A 78 0.17 4.06 13.08
CA ILE A 78 -0.09 3.02 14.10
C ILE A 78 -1.03 3.55 15.20
N TYR A 79 -0.80 4.76 15.70
CA TYR A 79 -1.60 5.36 16.78
C TYR A 79 -2.98 5.82 16.34
N SER A 80 -3.25 5.91 15.03
CA SER A 80 -4.61 6.18 14.52
C SER A 80 -5.59 5.02 14.80
N GLY A 81 -5.06 3.85 15.17
CA GLY A 81 -5.86 2.65 15.37
C GLY A 81 -6.36 2.05 14.06
N ARG A 82 -7.13 0.98 14.17
CA ARG A 82 -7.66 0.21 13.04
C ARG A 82 -8.98 0.80 12.57
N PHE A 83 -9.19 0.88 11.26
CA PHE A 83 -10.45 1.30 10.66
C PHE A 83 -11.53 0.22 10.77
N PHE A 84 -11.13 -1.06 10.69
CA PHE A 84 -11.98 -2.24 10.90
C PHE A 84 -11.14 -3.42 11.40
N GLU A 85 -11.80 -4.51 11.81
CA GLU A 85 -11.11 -5.74 12.24
C GLU A 85 -10.32 -6.37 11.09
N PRO A 86 -9.14 -6.98 11.34
CA PRO A 86 -8.29 -7.55 10.30
C PRO A 86 -9.03 -8.47 9.32
N VAL A 87 -8.68 -8.37 8.04
CA VAL A 87 -9.36 -9.11 6.96
C VAL A 87 -8.39 -9.94 6.15
N MET A 88 -8.88 -11.08 5.71
CA MET A 88 -8.22 -11.89 4.69
C MET A 88 -8.48 -11.29 3.31
N MET A 89 -7.40 -10.97 2.59
CA MET A 89 -7.50 -10.41 1.25
C MET A 89 -6.66 -11.19 0.24
N ALA A 90 -7.32 -11.65 -0.82
CA ALA A 90 -6.67 -12.26 -1.96
C ALA A 90 -6.13 -11.17 -2.91
N GLY A 91 -4.87 -11.30 -3.31
CA GLY A 91 -4.32 -10.51 -4.41
C GLY A 91 -4.06 -9.03 -4.11
N ALA A 92 -4.09 -8.60 -2.84
CA ALA A 92 -3.80 -7.24 -2.39
C ALA A 92 -2.57 -6.62 -3.09
N PHE A 93 -1.50 -7.40 -3.24
CA PHE A 93 -0.23 -6.96 -3.85
C PHE A 93 -0.01 -7.44 -5.29
N SER A 94 -0.97 -8.17 -5.88
CA SER A 94 -0.80 -8.89 -7.15
C SER A 94 -0.52 -7.99 -8.36
N LYS A 95 -0.98 -6.73 -8.31
CA LYS A 95 -0.84 -5.76 -9.40
C LYS A 95 0.02 -4.53 -9.06
N GLY A 96 0.67 -4.52 -7.90
CA GLY A 96 1.47 -3.37 -7.46
C GLY A 96 0.66 -2.10 -7.15
N HIS A 97 -0.67 -2.24 -7.01
CA HIS A 97 -1.55 -1.14 -6.61
C HIS A 97 -1.29 -0.69 -5.18
N TRP A 98 -0.88 -1.63 -4.32
CA TRP A 98 -0.53 -1.40 -2.93
C TRP A 98 0.98 -1.57 -2.80
N GLN A 99 1.65 -0.55 -2.28
CA GLN A 99 3.11 -0.52 -2.24
C GLN A 99 3.61 -0.51 -0.80
N ILE A 100 4.57 -1.38 -0.52
CA ILE A 100 5.27 -1.42 0.78
C ILE A 100 6.18 -0.21 0.87
N PHE A 101 5.94 0.65 1.86
CA PHE A 101 6.71 1.87 2.06
C PHE A 101 7.61 1.79 3.31
N LEU A 102 7.19 1.04 4.34
CA LEU A 102 7.97 0.89 5.57
C LEU A 102 8.15 -0.59 5.89
N LYS A 103 9.42 -0.98 6.12
CA LYS A 103 9.81 -2.30 6.60
C LYS A 103 10.21 -2.21 8.07
N PRO A 104 9.85 -3.18 8.93
CA PRO A 104 10.35 -3.23 10.29
C PRO A 104 11.89 -3.30 10.27
N GLY A 105 12.56 -2.28 10.82
CA GLY A 105 14.02 -2.28 11.05
C GLY A 105 14.91 -1.56 10.04
N GLY A 106 14.40 -0.79 9.07
CA GLY A 106 15.29 -0.04 8.17
C GLY A 106 14.58 0.95 7.24
N ARG A 107 15.22 2.11 7.08
CA ARG A 107 14.80 3.32 6.38
C ARG A 107 14.10 3.08 5.03
N SER A 108 13.18 4.00 4.73
CA SER A 108 12.58 4.23 3.42
C SER A 108 13.61 4.03 2.31
N SER A 109 13.27 3.19 1.33
CA SER A 109 14.12 3.02 0.15
C SER A 109 14.12 4.34 -0.62
N GLU A 110 15.27 5.00 -0.69
CA GLU A 110 15.57 6.06 -1.68
C GLU A 110 15.38 5.55 -3.11
#